data_AF-A0A958RK94-F1
#
_entry.id   AF-A0A958RK94-F1
#
_cell.length_a   1.000
_cell.length_b   1.000
_cell.length_c   1.000
_cell.angle_alpha   90.00
_cell.angle_beta   90.00
_cell.angle_gamma   90.00
#
_symmetry.space_group_name_H-M   'P 1'
#
loop_
_entity.id
_entity.type
_entity.pdbx_description
1 polymer ?
#
loop_
_entity_poly.entity_id
_entity_poly.type
_entity_poly.pdbx_seq_one_letter_code
_entity_poly.pdbx_strand_id
1 'polypeptide(L)'
;MDASNWATMAFYLAIAILLGCEPMHVRSLQENGFNGSSGSGSGSGGGGSGGGSSVPAEQAFFTERVRTSFESSCVSCHAAPRLVTGTPAPLNIYDYGPMKNLLNDGASPANNRLINKIRGVITHTGGDACGGNLSSGPCKEVMEWYKVENKVTDNGSTGFIDNISPLGVVTGWSKDPGDENKKLTVYFYVNGPVGVGQAAGSVVAQEVGLGGAGLNHYFNHQLPAQFRDGTPRDVYVYSEQAVAGNLLPGSPRQFVAYQQTQEGRQYFAANIANNFANTCGACHPTTYEAGFANLISPPPDKGGTAQSNGLVIKGSGGGAHGGGNRCGGTNGSPCREFQEWWRIEFGN
;
A
#
# COMPACT_ATOMS: atom_id res chain seq x y z
N MET A 1 -14.45 19.85 19.66
CA MET A 1 -13.49 18.81 19.27
C MET A 1 -12.64 18.52 20.49
N ASP A 2 -12.75 17.31 21.05
CA ASP A 2 -12.27 16.99 22.39
C ASP A 2 -10.78 16.62 22.44
N ALA A 3 -10.13 17.01 23.53
CA ALA A 3 -8.70 16.84 23.78
C ALA A 3 -8.26 15.37 24.00
N SER A 4 -9.20 14.42 24.05
CA SER A 4 -8.94 12.99 24.26
C SER A 4 -8.33 12.27 23.05
N ASN A 5 -8.42 12.83 21.83
CA ASN A 5 -7.92 12.17 20.62
C ASN A 5 -6.41 12.37 20.35
N TRP A 6 -5.76 13.32 21.03
CA TRP A 6 -4.34 13.60 20.81
C TRP A 6 -3.40 12.61 21.52
N ALA A 7 -3.83 12.04 22.66
CA ALA A 7 -3.01 11.08 23.41
C ALA A 7 -2.85 9.74 22.68
N THR A 8 -3.87 9.32 21.92
CA THR A 8 -3.84 8.06 21.16
C THR A 8 -2.95 8.17 19.92
N MET A 9 -2.98 9.30 19.18
CA MET A 9 -2.09 9.50 18.02
C MET A 9 -0.62 9.69 18.40
N ALA A 10 -0.32 10.31 19.54
CA ALA A 10 1.06 10.48 20.01
C ALA A 10 1.74 9.14 20.38
N PHE A 11 0.96 8.12 20.77
CA PHE A 11 1.49 6.81 21.13
C PHE A 11 1.89 5.95 19.92
N TYR A 12 1.24 6.13 18.77
CA TYR A 12 1.56 5.37 17.55
C TYR A 12 2.74 5.95 16.77
N LEU A 13 2.97 7.26 16.82
CA LEU A 13 4.09 7.91 16.12
C LEU A 13 5.46 7.56 16.76
N ALA A 14 5.49 7.23 18.06
CA ALA A 14 6.72 6.88 18.77
C ALA A 14 7.26 5.47 18.45
N ILE A 15 6.43 4.57 17.91
CA ILE A 15 6.84 3.19 17.58
C ILE A 15 7.47 3.11 16.18
N ALA A 16 7.14 4.04 15.27
CA ALA A 16 7.68 4.05 13.90
C ALA A 16 9.12 4.58 13.78
N ILE A 17 9.64 5.29 14.78
CA ILE A 17 10.96 5.96 14.71
C ILE A 17 12.12 5.06 15.19
N LEU A 18 11.84 3.90 15.80
CA LEU A 18 12.84 3.02 16.40
C LEU A 18 13.34 1.85 15.52
N LEU A 19 12.86 1.72 14.28
CA LEU A 19 13.31 0.68 13.34
C LEU A 19 14.02 1.33 12.14
N GLY A 20 15.35 1.31 12.17
CA GLY A 20 16.22 2.02 11.24
C GLY A 20 16.02 1.67 9.76
N CYS A 21 15.98 2.71 8.93
CA CYS A 21 16.09 2.62 7.48
C CYS A 21 17.53 2.98 7.06
N GLU A 22 18.23 2.05 6.41
CA GLU A 22 19.44 2.34 5.63
C GLU A 22 19.07 2.79 4.20
N PRO A 23 19.89 3.65 3.56
CA PRO A 23 19.59 4.20 2.24
C PRO A 23 19.84 3.19 1.11
N MET A 24 18.82 2.94 0.28
CA MET A 24 18.96 2.19 -0.97
C MET A 24 19.80 2.97 -2.00
N HIS A 25 20.84 2.32 -2.51
CA HIS A 25 21.64 2.77 -3.64
C HIS A 25 20.81 2.76 -4.94
N VAL A 26 20.75 3.92 -5.60
CA VAL A 26 20.17 4.08 -6.93
C VAL A 26 21.13 3.50 -7.97
N ARG A 27 20.74 2.43 -8.66
CA ARG A 27 21.42 1.95 -9.86
C ARG A 27 20.91 2.73 -11.08
N SER A 28 21.83 3.41 -11.75
CA SER A 28 21.67 3.96 -13.10
C SER A 28 21.40 2.82 -14.10
N LEU A 29 20.32 2.93 -14.86
CA LEU A 29 20.03 2.06 -15.99
C LEU A 29 20.45 2.77 -17.28
N GLN A 30 21.43 2.20 -17.97
CA GLN A 30 21.84 2.53 -19.33
C GLN A 30 20.71 2.22 -20.32
N GLU A 31 20.48 3.18 -21.23
CA GLU A 31 19.60 3.04 -22.38
C GLU A 31 20.15 2.02 -23.39
N ASN A 32 19.44 0.93 -23.61
CA ASN A 32 19.69 0.03 -24.73
C ASN A 32 18.89 0.50 -25.96
N GLY A 33 19.62 0.90 -27.01
CA GLY A 33 19.07 1.29 -28.29
C GLY A 33 18.37 0.14 -29.01
N PHE A 34 17.12 0.36 -29.42
CA PHE A 34 16.40 -0.53 -30.31
C PHE A 34 16.52 -0.06 -31.76
N ASN A 35 17.19 -0.89 -32.56
CA ASN A 35 17.33 -0.76 -34.01
C ASN A 35 16.13 -1.43 -34.70
N GLY A 36 15.66 -0.84 -35.79
CA GLY A 36 14.31 -1.03 -36.33
C GLY A 36 14.02 -2.27 -37.16
N SER A 37 12.80 -2.31 -37.72
CA SER A 37 12.53 -2.82 -39.07
C SER A 37 11.12 -2.38 -39.50
N SER A 38 11.04 -1.46 -40.46
CA SER A 38 9.82 -1.02 -41.12
C SER A 38 9.56 -1.89 -42.34
N GLY A 39 8.61 -2.82 -42.24
CA GLY A 39 8.12 -3.62 -43.36
C GLY A 39 6.91 -2.96 -44.02
N SER A 40 7.10 -2.43 -45.23
CA SER A 40 6.03 -1.91 -46.08
C SER A 40 5.38 -3.06 -46.84
N GLY A 41 4.17 -3.47 -46.44
CA GLY A 41 3.38 -4.48 -47.13
C GLY A 41 2.19 -3.87 -47.86
N SER A 42 2.33 -3.67 -49.17
CA SER A 42 1.25 -3.29 -50.08
C SER A 42 0.49 -4.54 -50.50
N GLY A 43 -0.75 -4.71 -50.04
CA GLY A 43 -1.61 -5.85 -50.37
C GLY A 43 -2.96 -5.40 -50.91
N SER A 44 -3.16 -5.63 -52.21
CA SER A 44 -4.34 -5.30 -53.01
C SER A 44 -5.50 -6.28 -52.83
N GLY A 45 -6.72 -5.73 -52.75
CA GLY A 45 -7.91 -6.21 -53.45
C GLY A 45 -8.50 -7.58 -53.07
N GLY A 46 -9.53 -7.57 -52.23
CA GLY A 46 -10.46 -8.68 -52.06
C GLY A 46 -11.83 -8.16 -51.60
N GLY A 47 -12.78 -8.05 -52.52
CA GLY A 47 -14.17 -7.68 -52.24
C GLY A 47 -14.87 -8.82 -51.49
N GLY A 48 -14.95 -8.69 -50.17
CA GLY A 48 -15.67 -9.60 -49.28
C GLY A 48 -16.83 -8.86 -48.59
N SER A 49 -18.03 -9.40 -48.76
CA SER A 49 -19.29 -8.81 -48.30
C SER A 49 -19.41 -8.84 -46.77
N GLY A 50 -19.51 -7.65 -46.17
CA GLY A 50 -20.55 -7.32 -45.19
C GLY A 50 -20.60 -8.05 -43.84
N GLY A 51 -19.51 -8.60 -43.32
CA GLY A 51 -19.39 -8.93 -41.90
C GLY A 51 -18.90 -7.71 -41.15
N GLY A 52 -19.80 -6.91 -40.56
CA GLY A 52 -19.42 -5.74 -39.77
C GLY A 52 -18.65 -6.16 -38.52
N SER A 53 -17.32 -6.31 -38.64
CA SER A 53 -16.45 -6.45 -37.48
C SER A 53 -16.60 -5.20 -36.64
N SER A 54 -17.29 -5.34 -35.51
CA SER A 54 -17.34 -4.30 -34.49
C SER A 54 -15.91 -3.97 -34.08
N VAL A 55 -15.51 -2.71 -34.25
CA VAL A 55 -14.22 -2.21 -33.75
C VAL A 55 -14.19 -2.43 -32.23
N PRO A 56 -13.10 -2.96 -31.66
CA PRO A 56 -12.97 -3.10 -30.21
C PRO A 56 -13.18 -1.75 -29.50
N ALA A 57 -13.84 -1.76 -28.35
CA ALA A 57 -14.20 -0.55 -27.61
C ALA A 57 -12.98 0.31 -27.28
N GLU A 58 -11.84 -0.31 -27.02
CA GLU A 58 -10.57 0.33 -26.70
C GLU A 58 -10.01 1.12 -27.90
N GLN A 59 -10.13 0.55 -29.10
CA GLN A 59 -9.70 1.19 -30.35
C GLN A 59 -10.68 2.28 -30.78
N ALA A 60 -11.97 2.11 -30.51
CA ALA A 60 -12.97 3.17 -30.71
C ALA A 60 -12.66 4.37 -29.80
N PHE A 61 -12.42 4.14 -28.51
CA PHE A 61 -12.07 5.20 -27.54
C PHE A 61 -10.82 5.98 -27.97
N PHE A 62 -9.77 5.27 -28.37
CA PHE A 62 -8.56 5.89 -28.92
C PHE A 62 -8.88 6.82 -30.09
N THR A 63 -9.64 6.32 -31.06
CA THR A 63 -9.94 7.02 -32.32
C THR A 63 -10.79 8.26 -32.07
N GLU A 64 -11.81 8.14 -31.23
CA GLU A 64 -12.80 9.19 -31.00
C GLU A 64 -12.33 10.27 -30.02
N ARG A 65 -11.44 9.92 -29.08
CA ARG A 65 -11.06 10.81 -27.98
C ARG A 65 -9.58 11.14 -27.96
N VAL A 66 -8.73 10.13 -27.84
CA VAL A 66 -7.28 10.32 -27.68
C VAL A 66 -6.71 10.99 -28.93
N ARG A 67 -7.01 10.44 -30.10
CA ARG A 67 -6.53 10.96 -31.38
C ARG A 67 -6.99 12.40 -31.60
N THR A 68 -8.27 12.69 -31.41
CA THR A 68 -8.82 14.05 -31.55
C THR A 68 -8.13 15.03 -30.61
N SER A 69 -7.86 14.64 -29.37
CA SER A 69 -7.11 15.49 -28.45
C SER A 69 -5.68 15.73 -28.91
N PHE A 70 -4.97 14.72 -29.42
CA PHE A 70 -3.61 14.86 -29.94
C PHE A 70 -3.55 15.68 -31.23
N GLU A 71 -4.57 15.60 -32.09
CA GLU A 71 -4.67 16.46 -33.27
C GLU A 71 -4.83 17.93 -32.88
N SER A 72 -5.50 18.23 -31.76
CA SER A 72 -5.61 19.62 -31.28
C SER A 72 -4.33 20.17 -30.64
N SER A 73 -3.53 19.30 -29.99
CA SER A 73 -2.40 19.73 -29.16
C SER A 73 -1.02 19.43 -29.75
N CYS A 74 -0.90 18.47 -30.66
CA CYS A 74 0.40 17.92 -31.09
C CYS A 74 0.63 18.02 -32.60
N VAL A 75 -0.37 18.46 -33.38
CA VAL A 75 -0.33 18.46 -34.85
C VAL A 75 0.78 19.34 -35.43
N SER A 76 1.15 20.44 -34.76
CA SER A 76 2.24 21.32 -35.21
C SER A 76 3.58 20.60 -35.36
N CYS A 77 3.80 19.53 -34.58
CA CYS A 77 5.02 18.72 -34.64
C CYS A 77 4.81 17.36 -35.33
N HIS A 78 3.58 16.87 -35.42
CA HIS A 78 3.26 15.53 -35.90
C HIS A 78 2.40 15.48 -37.18
N ALA A 79 2.17 16.60 -37.88
CA ALA A 79 1.42 16.60 -39.15
C ALA A 79 2.22 16.07 -40.35
N ALA A 80 1.48 15.58 -41.35
CA ALA A 80 1.97 15.39 -42.71
C ALA A 80 1.50 16.56 -43.62
N PRO A 81 2.28 16.97 -44.65
CA PRO A 81 3.66 16.57 -44.94
C PRO A 81 4.66 17.30 -44.02
N ARG A 82 5.78 16.63 -43.71
CA ARG A 82 6.83 17.14 -42.81
C ARG A 82 7.57 18.32 -43.46
N LEU A 83 7.13 19.55 -43.18
CA LEU A 83 7.79 20.78 -43.66
C LEU A 83 8.71 21.43 -42.62
N VAL A 84 8.91 20.81 -41.45
CA VAL A 84 9.73 21.38 -40.38
C VAL A 84 11.18 20.92 -40.52
N THR A 85 12.11 21.88 -40.68
CA THR A 85 13.56 21.65 -40.69
C THR A 85 14.02 21.16 -39.30
N GLY A 86 14.21 19.85 -39.13
CA GLY A 86 14.64 19.22 -37.88
C GLY A 86 14.44 17.70 -37.89
N THR A 87 14.89 16.99 -36.84
CA THR A 87 14.69 15.54 -36.69
C THR A 87 13.20 15.24 -36.70
N PRO A 88 12.68 14.52 -37.71
CA PRO A 88 11.25 14.45 -37.90
C PRO A 88 10.59 13.60 -36.81
N ALA A 89 9.61 14.17 -36.12
CA ALA A 89 8.82 13.43 -35.14
C ALA A 89 8.04 12.30 -35.83
N PRO A 90 7.86 11.14 -35.17
CA PRO A 90 7.15 10.03 -35.77
C PRO A 90 5.65 10.36 -35.92
N LEU A 91 5.09 10.07 -37.09
CA LEU A 91 3.65 10.28 -37.38
C LEU A 91 2.76 9.21 -36.72
N ASN A 92 3.39 8.14 -36.22
CA ASN A 92 2.73 6.97 -35.66
C ASN A 92 2.00 7.24 -34.32
N ILE A 93 2.06 8.47 -33.81
CA ILE A 93 1.27 8.89 -32.65
C ILE A 93 -0.23 8.97 -32.95
N TYR A 94 -0.65 8.94 -34.22
CA TYR A 94 -2.07 8.86 -34.59
C TYR A 94 -2.52 7.42 -34.85
N ASP A 95 -1.61 6.46 -34.74
CA ASP A 95 -1.88 5.04 -34.92
C ASP A 95 -2.04 4.34 -33.57
N TYR A 96 -3.11 3.55 -33.45
CA TYR A 96 -3.48 2.86 -32.21
C TYR A 96 -2.36 1.96 -31.67
N GLY A 97 -1.78 1.09 -32.52
CA GLY A 97 -0.78 0.10 -32.08
C GLY A 97 0.49 0.71 -31.46
N PRO A 98 1.20 1.60 -32.18
CA PRO A 98 2.39 2.28 -31.65
C PRO A 98 2.10 3.10 -30.38
N MET A 99 0.97 3.80 -30.34
CA MET A 99 0.60 4.60 -29.16
C MET A 99 0.25 3.71 -27.97
N LYS A 100 -0.40 2.55 -28.19
CA LYS A 100 -0.72 1.57 -27.16
C LYS A 100 0.54 0.95 -26.55
N ASN A 101 1.57 0.72 -27.35
CA ASN A 101 2.86 0.23 -26.83
C ASN A 101 3.47 1.21 -25.82
N LEU A 102 3.36 2.53 -26.07
CA LEU A 102 3.81 3.55 -25.13
C LEU A 102 2.90 3.68 -23.89
N LEU A 103 1.59 3.47 -24.07
CA LEU A 103 0.60 3.45 -23.00
C LEU A 103 0.87 2.31 -22.00
N ASN A 104 1.21 1.13 -22.51
CA ASN A 104 1.43 -0.08 -21.72
C ASN A 104 2.86 -0.20 -21.16
N ASP A 105 3.77 0.68 -21.58
CA ASP A 105 5.12 0.81 -21.00
C ASP A 105 5.02 1.65 -19.71
N GLY A 106 4.42 1.10 -18.66
CA GLY A 106 4.13 1.78 -17.41
C GLY A 106 3.25 1.02 -16.43
N ALA A 107 3.20 1.50 -15.18
CA ALA A 107 2.50 0.82 -14.08
C ALA A 107 1.11 1.40 -13.78
N SER A 108 0.76 2.58 -14.30
CA SER A 108 -0.52 3.23 -13.98
C SER A 108 -0.99 4.21 -15.06
N PRO A 109 -2.27 4.67 -15.00
CA PRO A 109 -2.77 5.72 -15.89
C PRO A 109 -1.93 7.00 -15.81
N ALA A 110 -1.41 7.36 -14.63
CA ALA A 110 -0.66 8.59 -14.39
C ALA A 110 0.86 8.44 -14.56
N ASN A 111 1.36 7.21 -14.68
CA ASN A 111 2.78 6.90 -14.82
C ASN A 111 3.00 5.77 -15.83
N ASN A 112 3.03 6.16 -17.09
CA ASN A 112 3.47 5.35 -18.22
C ASN A 112 4.29 6.21 -19.19
N ARG A 113 5.00 5.56 -20.11
CA ARG A 113 5.92 6.23 -21.02
C ARG A 113 5.24 7.26 -21.91
N LEU A 114 4.00 7.02 -22.34
CA LEU A 114 3.22 8.00 -23.10
C LEU A 114 2.95 9.26 -22.27
N ILE A 115 2.41 9.10 -21.05
CA ILE A 115 2.16 10.21 -20.11
C ILE A 115 3.45 10.95 -19.77
N ASN A 116 4.54 10.24 -19.50
CA ASN A 116 5.81 10.86 -19.15
C ASN A 116 6.42 11.64 -20.33
N LYS A 117 6.17 11.22 -21.58
CA LYS A 117 6.56 11.99 -22.76
C LYS A 117 5.72 13.26 -22.94
N ILE A 118 4.40 13.16 -22.86
CA ILE A 118 3.53 14.33 -23.06
C ILE A 118 3.64 15.36 -21.93
N ARG A 119 4.09 14.95 -20.73
CA ARG A 119 4.38 15.84 -19.58
C ARG A 119 5.76 16.48 -19.61
N GLY A 120 6.61 16.12 -20.58
CA GLY A 120 8.01 16.54 -20.60
C GLY A 120 8.90 15.92 -19.50
N VAL A 121 8.44 14.88 -18.79
CA VAL A 121 9.27 14.12 -17.83
C VAL A 121 10.34 13.34 -18.59
N ILE A 122 9.96 12.72 -19.70
CA ILE A 122 10.90 12.19 -20.69
C ILE A 122 11.13 13.29 -21.71
N THR A 123 12.40 13.63 -21.96
CA THR A 123 12.79 14.69 -22.91
C THR A 123 12.06 14.55 -24.24
N HIS A 124 11.33 15.61 -24.59
CA HIS A 124 10.54 15.72 -25.80
C HIS A 124 10.51 17.19 -26.22
N THR A 125 10.68 17.47 -27.52
CA THR A 125 10.77 18.85 -28.05
C THR A 125 9.48 19.66 -27.89
N GLY A 126 8.34 18.99 -27.71
CA GLY A 126 7.04 19.62 -27.51
C GLY A 126 6.76 20.16 -26.10
N GLY A 127 7.64 19.93 -25.12
CA GLY A 127 7.42 20.36 -23.74
C GLY A 127 6.28 19.62 -23.02
N ASP A 128 5.70 20.25 -22.00
CA ASP A 128 4.54 19.74 -21.25
C ASP A 128 3.22 20.13 -21.95
N ALA A 129 2.63 19.16 -22.65
CA ALA A 129 1.33 19.29 -23.31
C ALA A 129 0.14 19.15 -22.34
N CYS A 130 0.37 18.83 -21.07
CA CYS A 130 -0.68 18.72 -20.05
C CYS A 130 -1.00 20.06 -19.37
N GLY A 131 -0.23 21.13 -19.62
CA GLY A 131 -0.43 22.41 -18.95
C GLY A 131 -0.26 22.33 -17.42
N GLY A 132 0.64 21.45 -16.93
CA GLY A 132 0.95 21.29 -15.52
C GLY A 132 -0.01 20.43 -14.70
N ASN A 133 -1.14 19.94 -15.27
CA ASN A 133 -2.06 19.05 -14.56
C ASN A 133 -2.49 17.86 -15.43
N LEU A 134 -2.73 16.69 -14.80
CA LEU A 134 -3.16 15.49 -15.50
C LEU A 134 -4.64 15.49 -15.88
N SER A 135 -5.41 16.44 -15.38
CA SER A 135 -6.88 16.46 -15.46
C SER A 135 -7.40 17.17 -16.70
N SER A 136 -6.53 17.59 -17.62
CA SER A 136 -6.90 18.33 -18.83
C SER A 136 -6.14 17.87 -20.08
N GLY A 137 -6.67 18.29 -21.24
CA GLY A 137 -6.04 18.09 -22.54
C GLY A 137 -5.71 16.62 -22.87
N PRO A 138 -4.61 16.36 -23.60
CA PRO A 138 -4.26 15.00 -24.04
C PRO A 138 -3.97 14.05 -22.88
N CYS A 139 -3.62 14.57 -21.70
CA CYS A 139 -3.21 13.77 -20.56
C CYS A 139 -4.43 13.14 -19.88
N LYS A 140 -5.52 13.90 -19.75
CA LYS A 140 -6.82 13.35 -19.33
C LYS A 140 -7.25 12.20 -20.24
N GLU A 141 -7.25 12.42 -21.56
CA GLU A 141 -7.72 11.43 -22.52
C GLU A 141 -6.86 10.16 -22.53
N VAL A 142 -5.53 10.29 -22.38
CA VAL A 142 -4.64 9.14 -22.26
C VAL A 142 -4.85 8.36 -20.96
N MET A 143 -5.09 9.04 -19.84
CA MET A 143 -5.42 8.35 -18.58
C MET A 143 -6.73 7.56 -18.70
N GLU A 144 -7.77 8.16 -19.29
CA GLU A 144 -9.04 7.46 -19.53
C GLU A 144 -8.87 6.31 -20.53
N TRP A 145 -8.05 6.48 -21.56
CA TRP A 145 -7.75 5.39 -22.48
C TRP A 145 -6.97 4.26 -21.83
N TYR A 146 -5.99 4.55 -20.96
CA TYR A 146 -5.30 3.52 -20.17
C TYR A 146 -6.32 2.65 -19.42
N LYS A 147 -7.34 3.29 -18.83
CA LYS A 147 -8.38 2.61 -18.08
C LYS A 147 -9.19 1.66 -18.96
N VAL A 148 -9.67 2.16 -20.09
CA VAL A 148 -10.41 1.34 -21.07
C VAL A 148 -9.55 0.19 -21.61
N GLU A 149 -8.31 0.49 -21.99
CA GLU A 149 -7.36 -0.45 -22.60
C GLU A 149 -6.95 -1.59 -21.66
N ASN A 150 -6.65 -1.24 -20.40
CA ASN A 150 -6.21 -2.19 -19.39
C ASN A 150 -7.37 -2.72 -18.55
N LYS A 151 -8.62 -2.39 -18.93
CA LYS A 151 -9.84 -2.75 -18.20
C LYS A 151 -9.77 -2.35 -16.73
N VAL A 152 -9.04 -1.26 -16.44
CA VAL A 152 -9.09 -0.58 -15.15
C VAL A 152 -10.40 0.15 -15.16
N THR A 153 -11.41 -0.37 -14.48
CA THR A 153 -12.63 0.40 -14.26
C THR A 153 -12.26 1.71 -13.55
N ASP A 154 -13.02 2.79 -13.75
CA ASP A 154 -12.90 3.99 -12.89
C ASP A 154 -13.06 3.67 -11.39
N ASN A 155 -13.48 2.45 -11.07
CA ASN A 155 -13.23 1.78 -9.81
C ASN A 155 -11.80 1.22 -9.80
N GLY A 156 -10.90 1.69 -8.98
CA GLY A 156 -11.17 2.44 -7.79
C GLY A 156 -10.02 2.21 -6.85
N SER A 157 -9.90 3.10 -5.88
CA SER A 157 -9.14 2.85 -4.67
C SER A 157 -7.72 2.30 -4.86
N THR A 158 -6.73 3.19 -4.88
CA THR A 158 -5.32 2.80 -4.64
C THR A 158 -5.09 2.57 -3.15
N GLY A 159 -4.03 1.86 -2.76
CA GLY A 159 -3.70 1.63 -1.35
C GLY A 159 -2.48 0.76 -1.14
N PHE A 160 -2.16 0.48 0.12
CA PHE A 160 -1.09 -0.44 0.51
C PHE A 160 -1.33 -0.98 1.93
N ILE A 161 -0.83 -2.19 2.23
CA ILE A 161 -0.75 -2.73 3.60
C ILE A 161 0.61 -2.34 4.19
N ASP A 162 0.63 -1.44 5.17
CA ASP A 162 1.86 -0.98 5.81
C ASP A 162 2.42 -2.02 6.79
N ASN A 163 1.57 -2.52 7.70
CA ASN A 163 2.01 -3.41 8.78
C ASN A 163 0.89 -4.34 9.26
N ILE A 164 1.30 -5.47 9.86
CA ILE A 164 0.43 -6.32 10.68
C ILE A 164 1.12 -6.52 12.01
N SER A 165 0.52 -6.03 13.10
CA SER A 165 1.10 -6.20 14.43
C SER A 165 0.95 -7.64 14.94
N PRO A 166 1.75 -8.07 15.94
CA PRO A 166 1.54 -9.34 16.64
C PRO A 166 0.18 -9.45 17.34
N LEU A 167 -0.56 -8.34 17.49
CA LEU A 167 -1.94 -8.33 17.99
C LEU A 167 -2.97 -8.57 16.88
N GLY A 168 -2.54 -8.74 15.62
CA GLY A 168 -3.42 -8.90 14.46
C GLY A 168 -4.06 -7.60 14.00
N VAL A 169 -3.45 -6.45 14.30
CA VAL A 169 -3.91 -5.16 13.79
C VAL A 169 -3.26 -4.94 12.43
N VAL A 170 -4.08 -4.92 11.39
CA VAL A 170 -3.68 -4.61 10.01
C VAL A 170 -3.83 -3.12 9.79
N THR A 171 -2.74 -2.47 9.40
CA THR A 171 -2.75 -1.05 9.09
C THR A 171 -2.28 -0.79 7.67
N GLY A 172 -2.76 0.31 7.11
CA GLY A 172 -2.45 0.70 5.75
C GLY A 172 -3.24 1.93 5.36
N TRP A 173 -3.27 2.20 4.06
CA TRP A 173 -4.08 3.29 3.52
C TRP A 173 -4.80 2.86 2.26
N SER A 174 -5.91 3.53 1.98
CA SER A 174 -6.54 3.46 0.68
C SER A 174 -7.24 4.77 0.32
N LYS A 175 -7.08 5.20 -0.94
CA LYS A 175 -7.66 6.44 -1.47
C LYS A 175 -8.18 6.29 -2.88
N ASP A 176 -9.20 7.07 -3.23
CA ASP A 176 -9.66 7.23 -4.59
C ASP A 176 -8.88 8.40 -5.23
N PRO A 177 -8.01 8.16 -6.24
CA PRO A 177 -7.27 9.24 -6.88
C PRO A 177 -8.15 10.22 -7.65
N GLY A 178 -9.39 9.84 -8.00
CA GLY A 178 -10.36 10.69 -8.67
C GLY A 178 -11.16 11.58 -7.71
N ASP A 179 -11.24 11.20 -6.43
CA ASP A 179 -11.92 11.95 -5.37
C ASP A 179 -11.21 11.72 -4.02
N GLU A 180 -10.27 12.61 -3.68
CA GLU A 180 -9.52 12.52 -2.42
C GLU A 180 -10.39 12.79 -1.17
N ASN A 181 -11.66 13.16 -1.32
CA ASN A 181 -12.59 13.25 -0.17
C ASN A 181 -13.43 11.98 -0.01
N LYS A 182 -13.38 11.06 -0.98
CA LYS A 182 -14.11 9.80 -0.91
C LYS A 182 -13.47 8.88 0.13
N LYS A 183 -14.31 8.48 1.08
CA LYS A 183 -13.97 7.45 2.07
C LYS A 183 -14.21 6.08 1.48
N LEU A 184 -13.20 5.23 1.51
CA LEU A 184 -13.26 3.89 0.94
C LEU A 184 -13.42 2.85 2.04
N THR A 185 -14.25 1.84 1.77
CA THR A 185 -14.34 0.68 2.67
C THR A 185 -13.30 -0.37 2.27
N VAL A 186 -12.47 -0.77 3.22
CA VAL A 186 -11.43 -1.78 3.06
C VAL A 186 -11.94 -3.10 3.64
N TYR A 187 -11.83 -4.18 2.88
CA TYR A 187 -12.30 -5.52 3.23
C TYR A 187 -11.14 -6.47 3.45
N PHE A 188 -11.26 -7.34 4.46
CA PHE A 188 -10.20 -8.27 4.85
C PHE A 188 -10.68 -9.71 4.70
N TYR A 189 -9.85 -10.56 4.12
CA TYR A 189 -10.06 -12.00 4.03
C TYR A 189 -8.82 -12.74 4.51
N VAL A 190 -9.01 -13.86 5.21
CA VAL A 190 -7.92 -14.66 5.78
C VAL A 190 -7.95 -16.09 5.22
N ASN A 191 -6.76 -16.65 5.00
CA ASN A 191 -6.52 -17.98 4.42
C ASN A 191 -7.04 -18.15 2.97
N GLY A 192 -7.16 -17.06 2.22
CA GLY A 192 -7.50 -17.09 0.80
C GLY A 192 -8.08 -15.76 0.30
N PRO A 193 -8.08 -15.55 -1.03
CA PRO A 193 -8.71 -14.39 -1.65
C PRO A 193 -10.24 -14.45 -1.50
N VAL A 194 -10.94 -13.36 -1.84
CA VAL A 194 -12.41 -13.33 -1.89
C VAL A 194 -12.98 -14.48 -2.73
N GLY A 195 -14.06 -15.10 -2.23
CA GLY A 195 -14.68 -16.29 -2.83
C GLY A 195 -14.03 -17.62 -2.40
N VAL A 196 -12.87 -17.60 -1.77
CA VAL A 196 -12.17 -18.79 -1.26
C VAL A 196 -11.88 -18.67 0.24
N GLY A 197 -11.32 -17.54 0.67
CA GLY A 197 -10.95 -17.27 2.06
C GLY A 197 -12.13 -16.90 2.96
N GLN A 198 -11.83 -16.73 4.25
CA GLN A 198 -12.82 -16.37 5.26
C GLN A 198 -12.88 -14.84 5.43
N ALA A 199 -14.08 -14.27 5.41
CA ALA A 199 -14.25 -12.85 5.68
C ALA A 199 -13.79 -12.50 7.11
N ALA A 200 -12.89 -11.53 7.22
CA ALA A 200 -12.30 -11.07 8.46
C ALA A 200 -12.72 -9.64 8.85
N GLY A 201 -13.79 -9.13 8.21
CA GLY A 201 -14.39 -7.83 8.48
C GLY A 201 -14.03 -6.76 7.45
N SER A 202 -14.39 -5.53 7.77
CA SER A 202 -14.11 -4.35 6.96
C SER A 202 -14.00 -3.10 7.82
N VAL A 203 -13.29 -2.09 7.32
CA VAL A 203 -13.15 -0.78 7.97
C VAL A 203 -13.18 0.33 6.93
N VAL A 204 -13.66 1.51 7.31
CA VAL A 204 -13.57 2.69 6.44
C VAL A 204 -12.19 3.33 6.60
N ALA A 205 -11.47 3.50 5.49
CA ALA A 205 -10.22 4.26 5.43
C ALA A 205 -10.53 5.75 5.56
N GLN A 206 -10.45 6.26 6.79
CA GLN A 206 -10.78 7.66 7.13
C GLN A 206 -9.87 8.28 8.19
N GLU A 207 -8.87 7.55 8.67
CA GLU A 207 -7.97 8.01 9.73
C GLU A 207 -6.83 8.87 9.16
N VAL A 208 -6.30 9.78 10.00
CA VAL A 208 -5.08 10.52 9.69
C VAL A 208 -3.89 9.59 9.89
N GLY A 209 -3.05 9.42 8.87
CA GLY A 209 -1.89 8.53 8.93
C GLY A 209 -0.89 8.75 7.80
N LEU A 210 0.00 7.77 7.59
CA LEU A 210 1.13 7.84 6.66
C LEU A 210 0.73 7.96 5.17
N GLY A 211 -0.56 7.94 4.85
CA GLY A 211 -1.10 8.18 3.50
C GLY A 211 -1.00 9.63 3.01
N GLY A 212 -0.43 10.54 3.81
CA GLY A 212 -0.22 11.95 3.47
C GLY A 212 -0.91 12.89 4.45
N ALA A 213 -0.26 14.02 4.75
CA ALA A 213 -0.78 14.99 5.71
C ALA A 213 -2.15 15.53 5.26
N GLY A 214 -3.16 15.40 6.12
CA GLY A 214 -4.51 15.95 5.92
C GLY A 214 -5.50 15.09 5.12
N LEU A 215 -5.08 13.91 4.63
CA LEU A 215 -5.87 13.18 3.62
C LEU A 215 -6.84 12.12 4.15
N ASN A 216 -6.91 11.82 5.46
CA ASN A 216 -7.94 10.91 6.02
C ASN A 216 -8.14 9.62 5.22
N HIS A 217 -7.07 8.92 4.87
CA HIS A 217 -7.10 7.70 4.03
C HIS A 217 -6.51 6.48 4.73
N TYR A 218 -6.13 6.61 5.99
CA TYR A 218 -5.54 5.52 6.75
C TYR A 218 -6.62 4.60 7.31
N PHE A 219 -6.31 3.32 7.39
CA PHE A 219 -7.13 2.33 8.04
C PHE A 219 -6.36 1.58 9.12
N ASN A 220 -7.10 1.18 10.14
CA ASN A 220 -6.63 0.39 11.26
C ASN A 220 -7.70 -0.65 11.58
N HIS A 221 -7.40 -1.92 11.28
CA HIS A 221 -8.37 -3.01 11.44
C HIS A 221 -7.82 -4.11 12.33
N GLN A 222 -8.53 -4.39 13.42
CA GLN A 222 -8.23 -5.52 14.29
C GLN A 222 -8.85 -6.80 13.72
N LEU A 223 -8.01 -7.77 13.35
CA LEU A 223 -8.50 -9.07 12.90
C LEU A 223 -9.29 -9.78 14.02
N PRO A 224 -10.37 -10.51 13.68
CA PRO A 224 -11.12 -11.33 14.61
C PRO A 224 -10.25 -12.30 15.41
N ALA A 225 -10.69 -12.63 16.63
CA ALA A 225 -9.96 -13.48 17.57
C ALA A 225 -9.55 -14.84 16.98
N GLN A 226 -10.39 -15.47 16.16
CA GLN A 226 -10.11 -16.77 15.54
C GLN A 226 -8.91 -16.78 14.58
N PHE A 227 -8.42 -15.60 14.17
CA PHE A 227 -7.23 -15.46 13.33
C PHE A 227 -5.99 -15.05 14.11
N ARG A 228 -6.07 -14.99 15.45
CA ARG A 228 -5.02 -14.53 16.35
C ARG A 228 -4.63 -15.60 17.36
N ASP A 229 -4.46 -16.82 16.87
CA ASP A 229 -4.23 -18.03 17.65
C ASP A 229 -2.77 -18.49 17.64
N GLY A 230 -1.84 -17.62 17.27
CA GLY A 230 -0.41 -17.95 17.16
C GLY A 230 -0.04 -18.81 15.95
N THR A 231 -0.99 -19.10 15.05
CA THR A 231 -0.73 -19.86 13.81
C THR A 231 -0.37 -18.91 12.66
N PRO A 232 0.63 -19.24 11.81
CA PRO A 232 0.89 -18.51 10.57
C PRO A 232 -0.30 -18.53 9.60
N ARG A 233 -0.66 -17.34 9.08
CA ARG A 233 -1.82 -17.11 8.21
C ARG A 233 -1.50 -16.09 7.12
N ASP A 234 -2.32 -16.07 6.07
CA ASP A 234 -2.29 -15.04 5.03
C ASP A 234 -3.53 -14.15 5.15
N VAL A 235 -3.34 -12.83 5.03
CA VAL A 235 -4.44 -11.86 4.86
C VAL A 235 -4.42 -11.25 3.47
N TYR A 236 -5.61 -11.10 2.89
CA TYR A 236 -5.90 -10.46 1.62
C TYR A 236 -6.74 -9.24 1.89
N VAL A 237 -6.31 -8.08 1.39
CA VAL A 237 -6.97 -6.81 1.67
C VAL A 237 -7.43 -6.20 0.36
N TYR A 238 -8.70 -5.82 0.30
CA TYR A 238 -9.34 -5.23 -0.87
C TYR A 238 -9.86 -3.85 -0.53
N SER A 239 -9.84 -2.93 -1.48
CA SER A 239 -10.43 -1.62 -1.26
C SER A 239 -11.70 -1.38 -2.08
N GLU A 240 -12.60 -0.58 -1.55
CA GLU A 240 -13.94 -0.24 -2.04
C GLU A 240 -14.93 -1.42 -2.17
N GLN A 241 -14.49 -2.54 -2.72
CA GLN A 241 -15.25 -3.76 -2.95
C GLN A 241 -14.33 -4.98 -2.81
N ALA A 242 -14.87 -6.07 -2.28
CA ALA A 242 -14.17 -7.36 -2.21
C ALA A 242 -14.18 -8.07 -3.57
N VAL A 243 -13.40 -7.59 -4.53
CA VAL A 243 -13.25 -8.19 -5.87
C VAL A 243 -11.79 -8.22 -6.27
N ALA A 244 -11.38 -9.19 -7.10
CA ALA A 244 -9.98 -9.38 -7.48
C ALA A 244 -9.29 -8.12 -8.04
N GLY A 245 -10.03 -7.29 -8.79
CA GLY A 245 -9.52 -6.03 -9.35
C GLY A 245 -9.14 -4.97 -8.31
N ASN A 246 -9.62 -5.10 -7.08
CA ASN A 246 -9.37 -4.12 -6.02
C ASN A 246 -8.43 -4.65 -4.92
N LEU A 247 -7.70 -5.73 -5.20
CA LEU A 247 -6.73 -6.27 -4.26
C LEU A 247 -5.61 -5.25 -4.01
N LEU A 248 -5.41 -4.85 -2.76
CA LEU A 248 -4.36 -3.92 -2.40
C LEU A 248 -2.97 -4.57 -2.52
N PRO A 249 -1.97 -3.85 -3.07
CA PRO A 249 -0.60 -4.31 -3.07
C PRO A 249 -0.09 -4.63 -1.66
N GLY A 250 0.76 -5.65 -1.57
CA GLY A 250 1.16 -6.27 -0.30
C GLY A 250 0.30 -7.47 0.11
N SER A 251 -0.80 -7.74 -0.60
CA SER A 251 -1.60 -8.97 -0.45
C SER A 251 -1.11 -10.11 -1.38
N PRO A 252 -1.15 -11.38 -0.94
CA PRO A 252 -1.33 -11.78 0.44
C PRO A 252 -0.16 -11.35 1.33
N ARG A 253 -0.46 -11.02 2.58
CA ARG A 253 0.54 -10.73 3.61
C ARG A 253 0.50 -11.83 4.66
N GLN A 254 1.64 -12.50 4.85
CA GLN A 254 1.80 -13.46 5.94
C GLN A 254 1.86 -12.76 7.29
N PHE A 255 1.23 -13.35 8.30
CA PHE A 255 1.27 -12.88 9.68
C PHE A 255 1.14 -14.03 10.69
N VAL A 256 1.60 -13.76 11.90
CA VAL A 256 1.27 -14.52 13.11
C VAL A 256 0.76 -13.50 14.11
N ALA A 257 -0.40 -13.76 14.72
CA ALA A 257 -1.00 -12.87 15.69
C ALA A 257 -1.52 -13.65 16.90
N TYR A 258 -1.60 -12.97 18.04
CA TYR A 258 -1.89 -13.58 19.33
C TYR A 258 -3.02 -12.83 20.02
N GLN A 259 -3.94 -13.60 20.58
CA GLN A 259 -5.03 -13.10 21.38
C GLN A 259 -4.58 -13.00 22.83
N GLN A 260 -4.96 -11.90 23.45
CA GLN A 260 -4.89 -11.72 24.90
C GLN A 260 -5.89 -12.65 25.61
N THR A 261 -5.42 -13.46 26.53
CA THR A 261 -6.25 -14.40 27.30
C THR A 261 -7.02 -13.70 28.42
N GLN A 262 -8.11 -14.30 28.88
CA GLN A 262 -8.84 -13.77 30.05
C GLN A 262 -8.04 -14.04 31.34
N GLU A 263 -7.41 -15.19 31.41
CA GLU A 263 -6.54 -15.65 32.49
C GLU A 263 -5.35 -14.71 32.64
N GLY A 264 -4.71 -14.33 31.53
CA GLY A 264 -3.61 -13.37 31.53
C GLY A 264 -4.02 -11.97 32.01
N ARG A 265 -5.21 -11.49 31.62
CA ARG A 265 -5.77 -10.24 32.18
C ARG A 265 -5.98 -10.31 33.69
N GLN A 266 -6.56 -11.40 34.17
CA GLN A 266 -6.77 -11.61 35.61
C GLN A 266 -5.45 -11.69 36.37
N TYR A 267 -4.47 -12.42 35.82
CA TYR A 267 -3.14 -12.53 36.40
C TYR A 267 -2.44 -11.16 36.46
N PHE A 268 -2.51 -10.38 35.38
CA PHE A 268 -1.94 -9.05 35.33
C PHE A 268 -2.56 -8.15 36.41
N ALA A 269 -3.88 -8.11 36.51
CA ALA A 269 -4.57 -7.29 37.50
C ALA A 269 -4.19 -7.68 38.94
N ALA A 270 -4.09 -8.98 39.24
CA ALA A 270 -3.81 -9.47 40.57
C ALA A 270 -2.33 -9.35 40.99
N ASN A 271 -1.40 -9.56 40.06
CA ASN A 271 0.02 -9.78 40.41
C ASN A 271 0.97 -8.73 39.82
N ILE A 272 0.59 -8.08 38.71
CA ILE A 272 1.48 -7.20 37.97
C ILE A 272 1.10 -5.74 38.12
N ALA A 273 -0.19 -5.38 38.03
CA ALA A 273 -0.63 -4.00 37.88
C ALA A 273 -0.03 -3.06 38.96
N ASN A 274 -0.10 -3.45 40.23
CA ASN A 274 0.45 -2.65 41.34
C ASN A 274 1.97 -2.54 41.29
N ASN A 275 2.68 -3.66 41.06
CA ASN A 275 4.13 -3.67 40.96
C ASN A 275 4.59 -2.84 39.76
N PHE A 276 3.91 -2.98 38.63
CA PHE A 276 4.24 -2.26 37.41
C PHE A 276 3.99 -0.76 37.57
N ALA A 277 2.89 -0.36 38.22
CA ALA A 277 2.61 1.03 38.56
C ALA A 277 3.67 1.63 39.49
N ASN A 278 4.03 0.93 40.57
CA ASN A 278 4.98 1.42 41.56
C ASN A 278 6.43 1.47 41.04
N THR A 279 6.81 0.51 40.18
CA THR A 279 8.20 0.38 39.71
C THR A 279 8.45 1.11 38.38
N CYS A 280 7.47 1.13 37.48
CA CYS A 280 7.66 1.60 36.10
C CYS A 280 6.67 2.70 35.69
N GLY A 281 5.63 2.96 36.48
CA GLY A 281 4.53 3.88 36.13
C GLY A 281 4.95 5.34 35.99
N ALA A 282 6.12 5.72 36.50
CA ALA A 282 6.68 7.06 36.29
C ALA A 282 7.05 7.34 34.80
N CYS A 283 7.27 6.30 34.00
CA CYS A 283 7.70 6.44 32.61
C CYS A 283 6.82 5.72 31.59
N HIS A 284 6.02 4.74 32.02
CA HIS A 284 5.23 3.88 31.15
C HIS A 284 3.76 3.89 31.55
N PRO A 285 2.82 3.79 30.59
CA PRO A 285 1.46 3.42 30.91
C PRO A 285 1.43 2.02 31.53
N THR A 286 0.64 1.85 32.58
CA THR A 286 0.58 0.61 33.38
C THR A 286 -0.70 -0.18 33.13
N THR A 287 -1.33 0.06 31.98
CA THR A 287 -2.50 -0.71 31.54
C THR A 287 -2.08 -2.09 31.05
N TYR A 288 -3.03 -3.02 31.03
CA TYR A 288 -2.81 -4.36 30.50
C TYR A 288 -2.34 -4.32 29.04
N GLU A 289 -2.93 -3.45 28.22
CA GLU A 289 -2.62 -3.33 26.80
C GLU A 289 -1.18 -2.84 26.57
N ALA A 290 -0.75 -1.83 27.31
CA ALA A 290 0.61 -1.31 27.23
C ALA A 290 1.65 -2.31 27.74
N GLY A 291 1.32 -3.03 28.83
CA GLY A 291 2.13 -4.14 29.32
C GLY A 291 2.25 -5.26 28.30
N PHE A 292 1.13 -5.69 27.71
CA PHE A 292 1.09 -6.81 26.78
C PHE A 292 1.87 -6.51 25.51
N ALA A 293 1.79 -5.28 24.98
CA ALA A 293 2.58 -4.87 23.83
C ALA A 293 4.11 -4.98 24.06
N ASN A 294 4.57 -4.79 25.30
CA ASN A 294 5.96 -5.02 25.68
C ASN A 294 6.25 -6.49 26.02
N LEU A 295 5.26 -7.18 26.60
CA LEU A 295 5.35 -8.61 26.92
C LEU A 295 5.53 -9.42 25.64
N ILE A 296 4.81 -9.13 24.56
CA ILE A 296 4.83 -9.93 23.33
C ILE A 296 6.04 -9.63 22.42
N SER A 297 7.03 -8.84 22.85
CA SER A 297 8.13 -8.42 21.97
C SER A 297 9.48 -8.99 22.45
N PRO A 298 10.20 -9.81 21.68
CA PRO A 298 9.76 -10.42 20.43
C PRO A 298 8.64 -11.45 20.66
N PRO A 299 7.77 -11.70 19.66
CA PRO A 299 6.69 -12.68 19.81
C PRO A 299 7.22 -14.12 19.76
N PRO A 300 6.43 -15.12 20.19
CA PRO A 300 6.83 -16.52 20.17
C PRO A 300 7.40 -17.00 18.82
N ASP A 301 6.75 -16.67 17.69
CA ASP A 301 7.18 -17.03 16.33
C ASP A 301 8.50 -16.35 15.89
N LYS A 302 9.01 -15.41 16.68
CA LYS A 302 10.29 -14.73 16.51
C LYS A 302 11.28 -15.02 17.65
N GLY A 303 11.05 -16.10 18.41
CA GLY A 303 11.97 -16.55 19.47
C GLY A 303 11.78 -15.87 20.82
N GLY A 304 10.66 -15.16 21.02
CA GLY A 304 10.27 -14.70 22.34
C GLY A 304 9.99 -15.86 23.29
N THR A 305 10.39 -15.70 24.55
CA THR A 305 10.16 -16.67 25.62
C THR A 305 9.79 -15.94 26.91
N ALA A 306 9.43 -16.69 27.94
CA ALA A 306 9.22 -16.15 29.27
C ALA A 306 10.43 -15.34 29.74
N GLN A 307 11.67 -15.77 29.46
CA GLN A 307 12.90 -15.13 29.92
C GLN A 307 13.49 -14.10 28.95
N SER A 308 13.04 -14.08 27.68
CA SER A 308 13.59 -13.22 26.63
C SER A 308 12.60 -12.21 26.05
N ASN A 309 11.46 -11.99 26.71
CA ASN A 309 10.56 -10.93 26.31
C ASN A 309 11.02 -9.54 26.75
N GLY A 310 10.42 -8.51 26.14
CA GLY A 310 10.85 -7.12 26.25
C GLY A 310 10.71 -6.57 27.65
N LEU A 311 9.69 -6.98 28.41
CA LEU A 311 9.55 -6.59 29.81
C LEU A 311 10.67 -7.19 30.67
N VAL A 312 10.99 -8.47 30.47
CA VAL A 312 12.04 -9.15 31.23
C VAL A 312 13.43 -8.62 30.85
N ILE A 313 13.75 -8.53 29.56
CA ILE A 313 15.05 -8.02 29.07
C ILE A 313 15.30 -6.59 29.58
N LYS A 314 14.32 -5.70 29.44
CA LYS A 314 14.47 -4.30 29.88
C LYS A 314 14.49 -4.19 31.39
N GLY A 315 13.58 -4.89 32.07
CA GLY A 315 13.45 -4.86 33.53
C GLY A 315 14.66 -5.44 34.27
N SER A 316 15.31 -6.46 33.71
CA SER A 316 16.49 -7.10 34.31
C SER A 316 17.81 -6.40 33.99
N GLY A 317 17.80 -5.33 33.18
CA GLY A 317 19.01 -4.68 32.68
C GLY A 317 19.75 -5.47 31.59
N GLY A 318 19.10 -6.45 30.96
CA GLY A 318 19.66 -7.20 29.83
C GLY A 318 19.70 -6.42 28.52
N GLY A 319 18.98 -5.30 28.43
CA GLY A 319 19.01 -4.37 27.30
C GLY A 319 19.11 -2.91 27.74
N ALA A 320 19.45 -2.03 26.79
CA ALA A 320 19.51 -0.59 27.05
C ALA A 320 18.12 -0.05 27.43
N HIS A 321 18.01 0.49 28.63
CA HIS A 321 16.78 1.08 29.15
C HIS A 321 17.11 2.20 30.13
N GLY A 322 16.57 3.42 29.90
CA GLY A 322 16.87 4.58 30.73
C GLY A 322 16.42 4.44 32.20
N GLY A 323 15.51 3.51 32.48
CA GLY A 323 15.09 3.17 33.83
C GLY A 323 16.06 2.28 34.59
N GLY A 324 17.08 1.72 33.95
CA GLY A 324 18.04 0.79 34.57
C GLY A 324 17.43 -0.56 34.96
N ASN A 325 18.16 -1.33 35.78
CA ASN A 325 17.70 -2.62 36.30
C ASN A 325 16.65 -2.41 37.41
N ARG A 326 15.43 -2.89 37.17
CA ARG A 326 14.29 -2.83 38.10
C ARG A 326 13.96 -4.15 38.76
N CYS A 327 14.45 -5.27 38.21
CA CYS A 327 14.15 -6.60 38.72
C CYS A 327 15.22 -7.16 39.67
N GLY A 328 16.42 -6.55 39.72
CA GLY A 328 17.57 -7.15 40.43
C GLY A 328 18.11 -8.41 39.74
N GLY A 329 17.73 -8.65 38.48
CA GLY A 329 18.08 -9.84 37.69
C GLY A 329 16.85 -10.46 37.02
N THR A 330 17.07 -11.40 36.08
CA THR A 330 16.00 -12.01 35.28
C THR A 330 14.93 -12.69 36.13
N ASN A 331 15.31 -13.28 37.27
CA ASN A 331 14.41 -14.03 38.16
C ASN A 331 13.91 -13.23 39.37
N GLY A 332 14.30 -11.96 39.51
CA GLY A 332 13.79 -11.11 40.57
C GLY A 332 12.46 -10.44 40.20
N SER A 333 11.76 -9.88 41.18
CA SER A 333 10.49 -9.18 40.95
C SER A 333 10.74 -7.76 40.42
N PRO A 334 9.97 -7.26 39.43
CA PRO A 334 8.76 -7.86 38.85
C PRO A 334 8.98 -8.82 37.67
N CYS A 335 10.23 -9.11 37.28
CA CYS A 335 10.50 -9.94 36.10
C CYS A 335 9.97 -11.37 36.25
N ARG A 336 10.02 -11.98 37.44
CA ARG A 336 9.43 -13.31 37.68
C ARG A 336 7.93 -13.33 37.38
N GLU A 337 7.20 -12.28 37.76
CA GLU A 337 5.78 -12.12 37.47
C GLU A 337 5.54 -11.92 35.97
N PHE A 338 6.39 -11.16 35.27
CA PHE A 338 6.31 -11.04 33.80
C PHE A 338 6.55 -12.37 33.08
N GLN A 339 7.53 -13.15 33.56
CA GLN A 339 7.77 -14.50 33.04
C GLN A 339 6.53 -15.37 33.19
N GLU A 340 5.88 -15.35 34.35
CA GLU A 340 4.68 -16.16 34.59
C GLU A 340 3.49 -15.69 33.76
N TRP A 341 3.31 -14.38 33.63
CA TRP A 341 2.30 -13.82 32.74
C TRP A 341 2.51 -14.27 31.29
N TRP A 342 3.76 -14.29 30.80
CA TRP A 342 4.07 -14.86 29.50
C TRP A 342 3.61 -16.32 29.38
N ARG A 343 3.88 -17.18 30.39
CA ARG A 343 3.47 -18.60 30.34
C ARG A 343 1.94 -18.74 30.26
N ILE A 344 1.22 -17.89 30.98
CA ILE A 344 -0.25 -17.89 30.96
C ILE A 344 -0.79 -17.48 29.59
N GLU A 345 -0.18 -16.48 28.93
CA GLU A 345 -0.62 -16.01 27.62
C GLU A 345 -0.25 -16.96 26.47
N PHE A 346 0.90 -17.64 26.56
CA PHE A 346 1.49 -18.34 25.41
C PHE A 346 1.78 -19.83 25.63
N GLY A 347 1.59 -20.37 26.84
CA GLY A 347 1.74 -21.79 27.14
C GLY A 347 3.17 -22.32 27.22
N ASN A 348 4.19 -21.44 27.25
CA ASN A 348 5.62 -21.78 27.26
C ASN A 348 6.34 -21.18 28.49
#